data_AF-A0A3Q8CKT9-F1
#
_entry.id   AF-A0A3Q8CKT9-F1
#
_cell.length_a   1.000
_cell.length_b   1.000
_cell.length_c   1.000
_cell.angle_alpha   90.00
_cell.angle_beta   90.00
_cell.angle_gamma   90.00
#
_symmetry.space_group_name_H-M   'P 1'
#
loop_
_entity.id
_entity.type
_entity.pdbx_description
1 polymer ?
#
loop_
_entity_poly.entity_id
_entity_poly.type
_entity_poly.pdbx_seq_one_letter_code
_entity_poly.pdbx_strand_id
1 'polypeptide(L)'
;LRFGAVAGQVAYRHPTRGSWYVQTLCAQLDQHAASKDLVSLLTDVNRIVGREFRSVDTFRPHEAVWVQGPCFISSLTRRLHLWPPVPPAAEHPALHQ
;
A
#
# COMPACT_ATOMS: atom_id res chain seq x y z
N LEU A 1 -7.62 -11.23 2.65
CA LEU A 1 -7.06 -10.11 1.86
C LEU A 1 -6.19 -10.69 0.76
N ARG A 2 -6.50 -10.39 -0.51
CA ARG A 2 -5.73 -10.86 -1.69
C ARG A 2 -5.15 -9.66 -2.41
N PHE A 3 -3.91 -9.79 -2.90
CA PHE A 3 -3.19 -8.76 -3.64
C PHE A 3 -2.76 -9.26 -5.02
N GLY A 4 -2.92 -8.43 -6.06
CA GLY A 4 -2.45 -8.77 -7.40
C GLY A 4 -2.70 -7.65 -8.43
N ALA A 5 -2.24 -7.89 -9.65
CA ALA A 5 -2.67 -7.10 -10.80
C ALA A 5 -4.12 -7.45 -11.16
N VAL A 6 -4.85 -6.50 -11.74
CA VAL A 6 -6.17 -6.76 -12.32
C VAL A 6 -6.03 -7.83 -13.42
N ALA A 7 -7.03 -8.71 -13.55
CA ALA A 7 -7.04 -9.74 -14.57
C ALA A 7 -6.83 -9.11 -15.97
N GLY A 8 -5.87 -9.63 -16.73
CA GLY A 8 -5.49 -9.08 -18.04
C GLY A 8 -4.38 -8.02 -18.00
N GLN A 9 -3.87 -7.64 -16.83
CA GLN A 9 -2.71 -6.75 -16.69
C GLN A 9 -1.47 -7.51 -16.17
N VAL A 10 -0.29 -7.11 -16.66
CA VAL A 10 0.99 -7.70 -16.24
C VAL A 10 1.45 -7.06 -14.93
N ALA A 11 1.92 -7.88 -13.98
CA ALA A 11 2.57 -7.40 -12.78
C ALA A 11 4.04 -7.08 -13.07
N TYR A 12 4.41 -5.79 -13.08
CA TYR A 12 5.79 -5.40 -13.33
C TYR A 12 6.73 -5.86 -12.20
N ARG A 13 7.88 -6.44 -12.58
CA ARG A 13 8.94 -6.84 -11.64
C ARG A 13 10.30 -6.51 -12.26
N HIS A 14 11.01 -5.55 -11.68
CA HIS A 14 12.39 -5.30 -12.07
C HIS A 14 13.28 -6.44 -11.52
N PRO A 15 14.15 -7.06 -12.34
CA PRO A 15 14.93 -8.23 -11.93
C PRO A 15 15.85 -7.95 -10.74
N THR A 16 16.38 -6.74 -10.60
CA THR A 16 17.28 -6.36 -9.50
C THR A 16 16.68 -5.44 -8.44
N ARG A 17 15.59 -4.72 -8.75
CA ARG A 17 14.99 -3.71 -7.84
C ARG A 17 13.68 -4.19 -7.20
N GLY A 18 13.12 -5.30 -7.67
CA GLY A 18 11.82 -5.79 -7.24
C GLY A 18 10.65 -5.12 -7.97
N SER A 19 9.42 -5.37 -7.54
CA SER A 19 8.23 -4.74 -8.11
C SER A 19 7.98 -3.37 -7.50
N TRP A 20 7.42 -2.45 -8.30
CA TRP A 20 6.99 -1.14 -7.82
C TRP A 20 5.97 -1.25 -6.69
N TYR A 21 5.06 -2.23 -6.79
CA TYR A 21 4.07 -2.47 -5.76
C TYR A 21 4.70 -2.82 -4.40
N VAL A 22 5.65 -3.75 -4.36
CA VAL A 22 6.28 -4.18 -3.08
C VAL A 22 7.14 -3.07 -2.49
N GLN A 23 7.91 -2.37 -3.33
CA GLN A 23 8.72 -1.23 -2.87
C GLN A 23 7.85 -0.14 -2.24
N THR A 24 6.79 0.26 -2.93
CA THR A 24 5.85 1.28 -2.43
C THR A 24 5.12 0.80 -1.18
N LEU A 25 4.74 -0.48 -1.12
CA LEU A 25 4.11 -1.07 0.06
C LEU A 25 5.03 -1.01 1.29
N CYS A 26 6.30 -1.43 1.15
CA CYS A 26 7.28 -1.34 2.23
C CYS A 26 7.45 0.11 2.70
N ALA A 27 7.61 1.07 1.77
CA ALA A 27 7.74 2.48 2.12
C ALA A 27 6.51 3.03 2.86
N GLN A 28 5.30 2.67 2.44
CA GLN A 28 4.07 3.09 3.13
C GLN A 28 3.93 2.45 4.52
N LEU A 29 4.34 1.19 4.67
CA LEU A 29 4.35 0.52 5.96
C LEU A 29 5.33 1.20 6.92
N ASP A 30 6.57 1.45 6.47
CA ASP A 30 7.60 2.09 7.31
C ASP A 30 7.17 3.49 7.78
N GLN A 31 6.48 4.24 6.94
CA GLN A 31 6.07 5.62 7.24
C GLN A 31 4.75 5.73 7.99
N HIS A 32 3.81 4.80 7.79
CA HIS A 32 2.42 4.99 8.18
C HIS A 32 1.76 3.79 8.87
N ALA A 33 2.46 2.68 9.12
CA ALA A 33 1.88 1.53 9.82
C ALA A 33 1.38 1.86 11.24
N ALA A 34 1.97 2.87 11.88
CA ALA A 34 1.56 3.32 13.22
C ALA A 34 0.34 4.24 13.23
N SER A 35 0.01 4.88 12.10
CA SER A 35 -1.03 5.93 12.03
C SER A 35 -2.22 5.60 11.15
N LYS A 36 -2.07 4.66 10.20
CA LYS A 36 -3.12 4.27 9.25
C LYS A 36 -3.58 2.84 9.46
N ASP A 37 -4.84 2.57 9.12
CA ASP A 37 -5.32 1.21 8.97
C ASP A 37 -4.83 0.60 7.64
N LEU A 38 -4.87 -0.73 7.57
CA LEU A 38 -4.38 -1.49 6.43
C LEU A 38 -5.07 -1.12 5.12
N VAL A 39 -6.39 -0.87 5.10
CA VAL A 39 -7.11 -0.55 3.86
C VAL A 39 -6.69 0.83 3.35
N SER A 40 -6.51 1.79 4.26
CA SER A 40 -5.98 3.12 3.91
C SER A 40 -4.57 3.05 3.34
N LEU A 41 -3.68 2.26 3.96
CA LEU A 41 -2.32 2.04 3.45
C LEU A 41 -2.33 1.48 2.02
N LEU A 42 -3.13 0.45 1.77
CA LEU A 42 -3.20 -0.22 0.47
C LEU A 42 -3.83 0.67 -0.60
N THR A 43 -4.76 1.53 -0.22
CA THR A 43 -5.33 2.56 -1.09
C THR A 43 -4.27 3.56 -1.53
N ASP A 44 -3.41 4.00 -0.62
CA ASP A 44 -2.29 4.90 -0.94
C ASP A 44 -1.27 4.22 -1.87
N VAL A 45 -0.92 2.95 -1.61
CA VAL A 45 -0.05 2.17 -2.50
C VAL A 45 -0.65 2.08 -3.90
N ASN A 46 -1.94 1.78 -4.03
CA ASN A 46 -2.61 1.72 -5.33
C ASN A 46 -2.56 3.07 -6.07
N ARG A 47 -2.79 4.18 -5.36
CA ARG A 47 -2.73 5.53 -5.92
C ARG A 47 -1.33 5.86 -6.44
N ILE A 48 -0.30 5.57 -5.65
CA ILE A 48 1.11 5.84 -6.00
C ILE A 48 1.51 4.99 -7.21
N VAL A 49 1.28 3.67 -7.16
CA VAL A 49 1.62 2.75 -8.26
C VAL A 49 0.90 3.11 -9.56
N GLY A 50 -0.40 3.44 -9.48
CA GLY A 50 -1.20 3.78 -10.65
C GLY A 50 -0.92 5.16 -11.26
N ARG A 51 -0.28 6.08 -10.51
CA ARG A 51 0.01 7.44 -11.01
C ARG A 51 1.47 7.61 -11.41
N GLU A 52 2.38 7.15 -10.57
CA GLU A 52 3.80 7.50 -10.65
C GLU A 52 4.61 6.52 -11.48
N PHE A 53 4.09 5.30 -11.66
CA PHE A 53 4.84 4.26 -12.35
C PHE A 53 4.26 3.95 -13.73
N ARG A 54 5.15 4.14 -14.71
CA ARG A 54 4.90 3.98 -16.14
C ARG A 54 6.04 3.16 -16.69
N SER A 55 5.75 1.98 -17.26
CA SER A 55 6.81 1.20 -17.89
C SER A 55 7.12 1.83 -19.23
N VAL A 56 8.38 2.21 -19.42
CA VAL A 56 8.90 2.61 -20.72
C VAL A 56 9.65 1.40 -21.26
N ASP A 57 9.24 0.90 -22.42
CA ASP A 57 10.01 -0.11 -23.14
C ASP A 57 11.25 0.57 -23.73
N THR A 58 12.44 0.19 -23.25
CA THR A 58 13.71 0.74 -23.73
C THR A 58 14.01 0.35 -25.19
N PHE A 59 13.42 -0.73 -25.70
CA PHE A 59 13.57 -1.18 -27.08
C PHE A 59 12.50 -0.60 -28.01
N ARG A 60 11.36 -0.17 -27.46
CA ARG A 60 10.26 0.44 -28.22
C ARG A 60 9.75 1.71 -27.52
N PRO A 61 10.53 2.80 -27.53
CA PRO A 61 10.20 4.04 -26.81
C PRO A 61 8.93 4.75 -27.33
N HIS A 62 8.41 4.35 -28.50
CA HIS A 62 7.17 4.87 -29.08
C HIS A 62 5.94 3.96 -28.84
N GLU A 63 6.12 2.78 -28.25
CA GLU A 63 5.02 1.88 -27.92
C GLU A 63 4.50 2.09 -26.50
N ALA A 64 3.28 1.62 -26.27
CA ALA A 64 2.41 1.97 -25.15
C ALA A 64 3.11 2.00 -23.78
N VAL A 65 2.90 3.11 -23.07
CA VAL A 65 3.27 3.24 -21.66
C VAL A 65 2.30 2.40 -20.84
N TRP A 66 2.77 1.27 -20.30
CA TRP A 66 1.94 0.45 -19.43
C TRP A 66 1.92 1.02 -18.01
N VAL A 67 0.73 1.19 -17.47
CA VAL A 67 0.49 1.57 -16.07
C VAL A 67 0.01 0.31 -15.34
N GLN A 68 0.65 -0.01 -14.22
CA GLN A 68 0.20 -1.12 -13.39
C GLN A 68 -1.00 -0.66 -12.55
N GLY A 69 -2.14 -1.35 -12.69
CA GLY A 69 -3.30 -1.20 -11.83
C GLY A 69 -3.32 -2.28 -10.74
N PRO A 70 -2.66 -2.09 -9.59
CA PRO A 70 -2.81 -3.02 -8.48
C PRO A 70 -4.24 -2.98 -7.93
N CYS A 71 -4.74 -4.14 -7.53
CA CYS A 71 -6.06 -4.32 -6.95
C CYS A 71 -5.95 -5.21 -5.71
N PHE A 72 -6.74 -4.89 -4.69
CA PHE A 72 -6.87 -5.73 -3.51
C PHE A 72 -8.34 -6.00 -3.20
N ILE A 73 -8.63 -7.18 -2.66
CA ILE A 73 -9.96 -7.58 -2.21
C ILE A 73 -9.90 -7.82 -0.70
N SER A 74 -10.76 -7.12 0.03
CA SER A 74 -10.86 -7.20 1.49
C SER A 74 -12.24 -7.69 1.92
N SER A 75 -12.26 -8.65 2.86
CA SER A 75 -13.44 -9.10 3.60
C SER A 75 -13.38 -8.69 5.08
N LEU A 76 -12.51 -7.72 5.41
CA LEU A 76 -12.38 -7.21 6.77
C LEU A 76 -13.67 -6.50 7.17
N THR A 77 -14.19 -6.84 8.35
CA THR A 77 -15.40 -6.22 8.93
C THR A 77 -15.06 -5.11 9.93
N ARG A 78 -13.78 -4.93 10.24
CA ARG A 78 -13.25 -3.89 11.14
C ARG A 78 -11.96 -3.32 10.57
N ARG A 79 -11.63 -2.09 10.99
CA ARG A 79 -10.33 -1.48 10.68
C ARG A 79 -9.22 -2.28 11.35
N LEU A 80 -8.23 -2.68 10.55
CA LEU A 80 -7.05 -3.39 11.00
C LEU A 80 -5.89 -2.41 11.10
N HIS A 81 -5.45 -2.12 12.31
CA HIS A 81 -4.23 -1.36 12.57
C HIS A 81 -3.09 -2.32 12.86
N LEU A 82 -1.94 -2.13 12.20
CA LEU A 82 -0.77 -2.98 12.42
C LEU A 82 -0.08 -2.65 13.75
N TRP A 83 -0.17 -1.39 14.15
CA TRP A 83 0.21 -0.94 15.46
C TRP A 83 -1.03 -0.55 16.26
N PRO A 84 -1.20 -1.02 17.50
CA PRO A 84 -2.27 -0.53 18.33
C PRO A 84 -2.08 0.99 18.53
N PRO A 85 -3.13 1.80 18.35
CA PRO A 85 -3.04 3.21 18.71
C PRO A 85 -2.67 3.32 20.18
N VAL A 86 -1.74 4.24 20.51
CA VAL A 86 -1.42 4.55 21.90
C VAL A 86 -2.74 4.87 22.60
N PRO A 87 -3.13 4.12 23.65
CA PRO A 87 -4.37 4.41 24.34
C PRO A 87 -4.30 5.87 24.83
N PRO A 88 -5.38 6.65 24.67
CA PRO A 88 -5.42 7.97 25.29
C PRO A 88 -5.08 7.78 26.76
N ALA A 89 -4.12 8.56 27.26
CA ALA A 89 -3.60 8.45 28.61
C ALA A 89 -4.79 8.23 29.54
N ALA A 90 -4.85 7.05 30.17
CA ALA A 90 -5.92 6.72 31.09
C ALA A 90 -6.02 7.90 32.05
N GLU A 91 -7.17 8.58 32.04
CA GLU A 91 -7.50 9.54 33.07
C GLU A 91 -7.38 8.77 34.38
N HIS A 92 -6.24 8.95 35.07
CA HIS A 92 -6.04 8.43 36.40
C HIS A 92 -7.22 8.99 37.19
N PRO A 93 -8.12 8.15 37.75
CA PRO A 93 -9.05 8.67 38.73
C PRO A 93 -8.16 9.18 39.85
N ALA A 94 -8.14 10.50 40.01
CA ALA A 94 -7.55 11.13 41.17
C ALA A 94 -8.14 10.41 42.38
N LEU A 95 -7.30 9.64 43.08
CA LEU A 95 -7.61 9.15 44.39
C LEU A 95 -7.70 10.39 45.28
N HIS A 96 -8.89 10.98 45.33
CA HIS A 96 -9.31 11.82 46.44
C HIS A 96 -9.43 10.90 47.66
N GLN A 97 -8.35 10.84 48.43
CA GLN A 97 -8.39 10.65 49.87
C GLN A 97 -7.83 11.91 50.52
#